data_AF-A0A835DTB1-F1
#
_entry.id   AF-A0A835DTB1-F1
#
_cell.length_a   1.000
_cell.length_b   1.000
_cell.length_c   1.000
_cell.angle_alpha   90.00
_cell.angle_beta   90.00
_cell.angle_gamma   90.00
#
_symmetry.space_group_name_H-M   'P 1'
#
loop_
_entity.id
_entity.type
_entity.pdbx_description
1 polymer ?
#
loop_
_entity_poly.entity_id
_entity_poly.type
_entity_poly.pdbx_seq_one_letter_code
_entity_poly.pdbx_strand_id
1 'polypeptide(L)'
;MVKIRVDVYADSSEACAAFIANMDEENDKSVEFRNVTYHLPAWSVSILPDCKNVAFNTAKVRSQNSIVEMVPENLQASTMSSDEGLNSLQWDLFVEKVGIWGEADFTKSGLVDHLNTTKDTTDYLWYTTRLVVIQYILDNIFLLVKA
;
A
#
# COMPACT_ATOMS: atom_id res chain seq x y z
N MET A 1 35.50 11.98 -0.40
CA MET A 1 35.35 12.54 0.97
C MET A 1 34.81 11.44 1.86
N VAL A 2 35.48 11.09 2.95
CA VAL A 2 35.08 9.96 3.81
C VAL A 2 33.85 10.35 4.63
N LYS A 3 32.69 9.75 4.34
CA LYS A 3 31.42 10.01 5.04
C LYS A 3 31.15 8.98 6.16
N ILE A 4 31.97 8.99 7.21
CA ILE A 4 31.73 8.20 8.42
C ILE A 4 31.22 9.12 9.53
N ARG A 5 30.23 8.67 10.30
CA ARG A 5 29.76 9.35 11.52
C ARG A 5 29.69 8.36 12.67
N VAL A 6 30.02 8.85 13.85
CA VAL A 6 29.92 8.11 15.11
C VAL A 6 29.14 8.96 16.08
N ASP A 7 28.00 8.44 16.54
CA ASP A 7 27.17 9.06 17.57
C ASP A 7 27.22 8.19 18.82
N VAL A 8 27.58 8.78 19.97
CA VAL A 8 27.74 8.06 21.25
C VAL A 8 26.83 8.68 22.30
N TYR A 9 26.08 7.83 22.98
CA TYR A 9 25.22 8.17 24.10
C TYR A 9 25.72 7.43 25.33
N ALA A 10 26.10 8.16 26.37
CA ALA A 10 26.56 7.57 27.63
C ALA A 10 25.96 8.32 28.81
N ASP A 11 25.68 7.60 29.89
CA ASP A 11 25.24 8.17 31.16
C ASP A 11 26.34 8.10 32.23
N SER A 12 26.07 8.70 33.40
CA SER A 12 27.00 8.67 34.54
C SER A 12 27.09 7.31 35.25
N SER A 13 26.28 6.32 34.83
CA SER A 13 26.23 4.97 35.38
C SER A 13 26.95 3.93 34.50
N GLU A 14 27.89 4.38 33.66
CA GLU A 14 28.70 3.55 32.75
C GLU A 14 27.92 2.89 31.60
N ALA A 15 26.61 3.13 31.46
CA ALA A 15 25.86 2.64 30.31
C ALA A 15 26.25 3.45 29.07
N CYS A 16 26.51 2.76 27.96
CA CYS A 16 27.01 3.36 26.73
C CYS A 16 26.41 2.70 25.51
N ALA A 17 25.79 3.48 24.62
CA ALA A 17 25.38 3.05 23.30
C ALA A 17 26.08 3.88 22.22
N ALA A 18 26.49 3.24 21.12
CA ALA A 18 27.09 3.91 19.98
C ALA A 18 26.45 3.48 18.66
N PHE A 19 26.40 4.43 17.73
CA PHE A 19 25.93 4.24 16.35
C PHE A 19 27.07 4.63 15.42
N ILE A 20 27.54 3.70 14.60
CA ILE A 20 28.62 3.93 13.64
C ILE A 20 28.02 3.83 12.24
N ALA A 21 27.91 4.96 11.56
CA ALA A 21 27.28 5.08 10.25
C ALA A 21 28.31 5.22 9.13
N ASN A 22 28.20 4.37 8.11
CA ASN A 22 28.82 4.56 6.81
C ASN A 22 27.81 5.15 5.84
N MET A 23 27.97 6.43 5.48
CA MET A 23 27.10 7.12 4.51
C MET A 23 27.67 7.11 3.08
N ASP A 24 28.67 6.25 2.82
CA ASP A 24 29.09 5.94 1.46
C ASP A 24 28.07 4.99 0.84
N GLU A 25 27.50 5.37 -0.30
CA GLU A 25 26.43 4.60 -0.95
C GLU A 25 26.96 3.35 -1.67
N GLU A 26 28.25 3.33 -2.01
CA GLU A 26 28.83 2.31 -2.88
C GLU A 26 29.88 1.45 -2.17
N ASN A 27 30.63 2.04 -1.24
CA ASN A 27 31.84 1.41 -0.72
C ASN A 27 31.75 1.04 0.76
N ASP A 28 32.06 -0.22 1.05
CA ASP A 28 32.29 -0.72 2.39
C ASP A 28 33.53 -0.04 3.02
N LYS A 29 33.49 0.17 4.33
CA LYS A 29 34.58 0.84 5.07
C LYS A 29 34.88 0.15 6.39
N SER A 30 36.17 0.12 6.73
CA SER A 30 36.64 -0.25 8.05
C SER A 30 36.95 1.00 8.85
N VAL A 31 36.40 1.09 10.06
CA VAL A 31 36.56 2.24 10.96
C VAL A 31 37.04 1.74 12.31
N GLU A 32 38.05 2.39 12.87
CA GLU A 32 38.49 2.15 14.24
C GLU A 32 37.68 3.01 15.21
N PHE A 33 37.05 2.38 16.19
CA PHE A 33 36.35 3.06 17.28
C PHE A 33 36.68 2.35 18.61
N ARG A 34 37.22 3.11 19.58
CA ARG A 34 37.67 2.59 20.89
C ARG A 34 38.63 1.39 20.77
N ASN A 35 39.63 1.48 19.89
CA ASN A 35 40.64 0.46 19.61
C ASN A 35 40.07 -0.87 19.08
N VAL A 36 38.86 -0.83 18.52
CA VAL A 36 38.23 -1.97 17.83
C VAL A 36 37.92 -1.53 16.42
N THR A 37 38.29 -2.37 15.44
CA THR A 37 37.99 -2.14 14.03
C THR A 37 36.63 -2.74 13.67
N TYR A 38 35.73 -1.91 13.14
CA TYR A 38 34.41 -2.32 12.68
C TYR A 38 34.32 -2.26 11.17
N HIS A 39 33.85 -3.35 10.56
CA HIS A 39 33.55 -3.42 9.14
C HIS A 39 32.10 -3.02 8.88
N LEU A 40 31.93 -1.89 8.20
CA LEU A 40 30.66 -1.26 7.88
C LEU A 40 30.37 -1.44 6.39
N PRO A 41 29.31 -2.18 6.03
CA PRO A 41 28.80 -2.16 4.66
C PRO A 41 28.49 -0.73 4.18
N ALA A 42 28.48 -0.53 2.87
CA ALA A 42 27.93 0.67 2.25
C ALA A 42 26.52 0.97 2.78
N TRP A 43 26.22 2.26 2.95
CA TRP A 43 24.93 2.79 3.37
C TRP A 43 24.32 2.07 4.59
N SER A 44 25.10 1.98 5.67
CA SER A 44 24.69 1.20 6.85
C SER A 44 25.03 1.86 8.17
N VAL A 45 24.28 1.49 9.21
CA VAL A 45 24.53 1.87 10.60
C VAL A 45 24.73 0.61 11.42
N SER A 46 25.87 0.52 12.13
CA SER A 46 26.10 -0.48 13.16
C SER A 46 25.69 0.06 14.53
N ILE A 47 24.93 -0.73 15.28
CA ILE A 47 24.41 -0.39 16.60
C ILE A 47 25.16 -1.21 17.66
N LEU A 48 25.79 -0.50 18.59
CA LEU A 48 26.59 -1.08 19.67
C LEU A 48 25.96 -0.69 21.01
N PRO A 49 25.14 -1.54 21.64
CA PRO A 49 24.43 -1.20 22.88
C PRO A 49 25.34 -1.11 24.11
N ASP A 50 26.61 -1.53 23.98
CA ASP A 50 27.68 -1.46 24.99
C ASP A 50 28.91 -0.68 24.49
N CYS A 51 28.77 0.04 23.36
CA CYS A 51 29.86 0.73 22.65
C CYS A 51 31.05 -0.18 22.24
N LYS A 52 30.88 -1.50 22.22
CA LYS A 52 31.94 -2.47 21.93
C LYS A 52 31.52 -3.58 20.97
N ASN A 53 30.37 -4.20 21.18
CA ASN A 53 29.87 -5.31 20.38
C ASN A 53 28.75 -4.83 19.45
N VAL A 54 28.85 -5.16 18.16
CA VAL A 54 27.78 -4.86 17.20
C VAL A 54 26.63 -5.84 17.41
N ALA A 55 25.54 -5.37 17.98
CA ALA A 55 24.33 -6.16 18.13
C ALA A 55 23.53 -6.26 16.82
N PHE A 56 23.55 -5.19 16.03
CA PHE A 56 22.80 -5.08 14.78
C PHE A 56 23.52 -4.18 13.77
N ASN A 57 23.37 -4.48 12.48
CA ASN A 57 23.74 -3.57 11.39
C ASN A 57 22.62 -3.57 10.35
N THR A 58 22.24 -2.38 9.88
CA THR A 58 21.07 -2.20 9.00
C THR A 58 21.20 -2.87 7.63
N ALA A 59 22.42 -3.14 7.15
CA ALA A 59 22.66 -3.82 5.87
C ALA A 59 22.93 -5.33 6.03
N LYS A 60 23.16 -5.82 7.26
CA LYS A 60 23.39 -7.25 7.54
C LYS A 60 22.08 -7.92 7.95
N VAL A 61 21.24 -8.20 6.96
CA VAL A 61 19.96 -8.89 7.15
C VAL A 61 20.22 -10.37 7.44
N ARG A 62 19.71 -10.86 8.58
CA ARG A 62 19.82 -12.28 9.00
C ARG A 62 18.53 -13.07 8.81
N SER A 63 17.43 -12.40 8.47
CA SER A 63 16.17 -13.05 8.13
C SER A 63 16.23 -13.65 6.73
N GLN A 64 15.46 -14.70 6.51
CA GLN A 64 15.29 -15.26 5.16
C GLN A 64 14.40 -14.33 4.32
N ASN A 65 14.72 -14.22 3.02
CA ASN A 65 13.88 -13.52 2.06
C ASN A 65 12.78 -14.48 1.56
N SER A 66 11.54 -14.03 1.55
CA SER A 66 10.41 -14.74 0.95
C SER A 66 10.11 -14.16 -0.44
N ILE A 67 10.03 -15.01 -1.45
CA ILE A 67 9.54 -14.64 -2.79
C ILE A 67 8.08 -15.10 -2.85
N VAL A 68 7.18 -14.17 -3.18
CA VAL A 68 5.76 -14.47 -3.34
C VAL A 68 5.52 -14.93 -4.78
N GLU A 69 4.88 -16.08 -4.94
CA GLU A 69 4.43 -16.60 -6.22
C GLU A 69 2.92 -16.83 -6.17
N MET A 70 2.20 -16.30 -7.16
CA MET A 70 0.76 -16.52 -7.31
C MET A 70 0.55 -17.65 -8.31
N VAL A 71 0.38 -18.88 -7.81
CA VAL A 71 0.14 -20.06 -8.64
C VAL A 71 -1.36 -20.30 -8.74
N PRO A 72 -1.93 -20.44 -9.94
CA PRO A 72 -3.33 -20.87 -10.10
C PRO A 72 -3.51 -22.25 -9.46
N GLU A 73 -4.37 -22.35 -8.46
CA GLU A 73 -4.74 -23.62 -7.87
C GLU A 73 -6.09 -24.08 -8.46
N ASN A 74 -6.17 -25.35 -8.85
CA ASN A 74 -7.43 -25.98 -9.22
C ASN A 74 -8.24 -26.17 -7.93
N LEU A 75 -8.87 -25.10 -7.45
CA LEU A 75 -9.86 -25.18 -6.39
C LEU A 75 -10.95 -26.13 -6.90
N GLN A 76 -11.05 -27.31 -6.29
CA GLN A 76 -12.26 -28.10 -6.41
C GLN A 76 -13.35 -27.24 -5.78
N ALA A 77 -14.09 -26.50 -6.62
CA ALA A 77 -15.42 -26.08 -6.25
C ALA A 77 -16.09 -27.34 -5.70
N SER A 78 -16.69 -27.25 -4.52
CA SER A 78 -17.42 -28.35 -3.90
C SER A 78 -18.59 -28.72 -4.81
N THR A 79 -18.28 -29.48 -5.86
CA THR A 79 -19.24 -30.02 -6.81
C THR A 79 -19.91 -31.17 -6.10
N MET A 80 -21.11 -30.88 -5.59
CA MET A 80 -22.19 -31.85 -5.72
C MET A 80 -22.49 -32.06 -7.21
N SER A 81 -21.56 -32.68 -7.94
CA SER A 81 -21.81 -33.38 -9.20
C SER A 81 -20.49 -33.97 -9.70
N SER A 82 -20.36 -35.27 -9.52
CA SER A 82 -19.45 -36.13 -10.26
C SER A 82 -19.83 -36.09 -11.74
N ASP A 83 -19.04 -35.42 -12.56
CA ASP A 83 -18.53 -35.94 -13.83
C ASP A 83 -17.82 -34.82 -14.62
N GLU A 84 -16.64 -35.19 -15.14
CA GLU A 84 -15.95 -34.63 -16.31
C GLU A 84 -15.64 -33.11 -16.31
N GLY A 85 -14.35 -32.80 -16.14
CA GLY A 85 -13.76 -31.55 -16.56
C GLY A 85 -13.88 -30.41 -15.54
N LEU A 86 -12.87 -29.55 -15.54
CA LEU A 86 -12.87 -28.28 -14.82
C LEU A 86 -13.98 -27.42 -15.43
N ASN A 87 -15.22 -27.64 -15.01
CA ASN A 87 -16.38 -26.87 -15.43
C ASN A 87 -16.12 -25.44 -14.96
N SER A 88 -15.63 -24.63 -15.91
CA SER A 88 -15.49 -23.19 -15.80
C SER A 88 -16.67 -22.65 -15.00
N LEU A 89 -16.41 -21.95 -13.90
CA LEU A 89 -17.43 -21.26 -13.11
C LEU A 89 -18.50 -20.71 -14.05
N GLN A 90 -19.71 -21.25 -13.97
CA GLN A 90 -20.79 -20.83 -14.85
C GLN A 90 -21.32 -19.50 -14.33
N TRP A 91 -20.97 -18.42 -15.02
CA TRP A 91 -21.38 -17.07 -14.65
C TRP A 91 -22.67 -16.69 -15.36
N ASP A 92 -23.64 -16.20 -14.59
CA ASP A 92 -24.76 -15.44 -15.12
C ASP A 92 -24.42 -13.96 -15.15
N LEU A 93 -24.84 -13.27 -16.21
CA LEU A 93 -24.59 -11.85 -16.41
C LEU A 93 -25.87 -11.04 -16.23
N PHE A 94 -25.82 -10.04 -15.37
CA PHE A 94 -26.85 -9.00 -15.28
C PHE A 94 -26.22 -7.65 -15.64
N VAL A 95 -26.73 -7.02 -16.71
CA VAL A 95 -26.23 -5.71 -17.15
C VAL A 95 -27.09 -4.62 -16.51
N GLU A 96 -26.46 -3.79 -15.69
CA GLU A 96 -27.10 -2.63 -15.11
C GLU A 96 -27.39 -1.57 -16.19
N LYS A 97 -28.65 -1.19 -16.37
CA LYS A 97 -29.08 -0.02 -17.15
C LYS A 97 -28.53 1.28 -16.55
N VAL A 98 -28.22 2.22 -17.44
CA VAL A 98 -27.76 3.56 -17.09
C VAL A 98 -28.90 4.37 -16.47
N GLY A 99 -28.60 5.09 -15.38
CA GLY A 99 -29.52 6.05 -14.76
C GLY A 99 -30.32 5.51 -13.59
N ILE A 100 -31.37 6.24 -13.21
CA ILE A 100 -32.23 5.91 -12.05
C ILE A 100 -33.34 4.94 -12.50
N TRP A 101 -33.52 3.82 -11.77
CA TRP A 101 -34.49 2.76 -12.12
C TRP A 101 -35.83 2.89 -11.41
N GLY A 102 -36.03 3.97 -10.65
CA GLY A 102 -37.22 4.25 -9.86
C GLY A 102 -37.35 5.73 -9.57
N GLU A 103 -37.93 6.06 -8.42
CA GLU A 103 -37.95 7.45 -7.95
C GLU A 103 -36.54 7.89 -7.52
N ALA A 104 -36.20 9.15 -7.78
CA ALA A 104 -34.94 9.71 -7.31
C ALA A 104 -34.97 9.82 -5.78
N ASP A 105 -33.89 9.41 -5.12
CA ASP A 105 -33.77 9.49 -3.65
C ASP A 105 -34.01 10.91 -3.13
N PHE A 106 -33.58 11.92 -3.91
CA PHE A 106 -33.89 13.32 -3.67
C PHE A 106 -33.72 14.16 -4.94
N THR A 107 -34.23 15.39 -4.90
CA THR A 107 -33.99 16.41 -5.94
C THR A 107 -33.43 17.69 -5.32
N LYS A 108 -32.46 18.31 -5.99
CA LYS A 108 -31.85 19.57 -5.53
C LYS A 108 -31.49 20.47 -6.71
N SER A 109 -31.70 21.77 -6.55
CA SER A 109 -31.20 22.77 -7.50
C SER A 109 -29.71 23.01 -7.24
N GLY A 110 -28.86 22.28 -7.95
CA GLY A 110 -27.40 22.39 -7.86
C GLY A 110 -26.69 21.05 -7.63
N LEU A 111 -25.36 21.07 -7.77
CA LEU A 111 -24.51 19.91 -7.48
C LEU A 111 -24.39 19.71 -5.96
N VAL A 112 -24.16 18.46 -5.56
CA VAL A 112 -23.95 18.07 -4.16
C VAL A 112 -22.53 17.53 -3.97
N ASP A 113 -22.06 17.52 -2.74
CA ASP A 113 -20.82 16.84 -2.40
C ASP A 113 -21.06 15.32 -2.34
N HIS A 114 -20.12 14.53 -2.87
CA HIS A 114 -20.28 13.07 -2.98
C HIS A 114 -20.36 12.42 -1.59
N LEU A 115 -19.33 12.58 -0.75
CA LEU A 115 -19.24 11.93 0.57
C LEU A 115 -20.38 12.37 1.50
N ASN A 116 -20.71 13.66 1.47
CA ASN A 116 -21.81 14.17 2.28
C ASN A 116 -23.17 13.61 1.84
N THR A 117 -23.32 13.22 0.57
CA THR A 117 -24.55 12.65 0.01
C THR A 117 -24.63 11.14 0.25
N THR A 118 -23.58 10.39 -0.07
CA THR A 118 -23.57 8.93 0.07
C THR A 118 -23.31 8.47 1.49
N LYS A 119 -22.81 9.34 2.38
CA LYS A 119 -22.49 9.01 3.78
C LYS A 119 -21.59 7.76 3.91
N ASP A 120 -20.75 7.53 2.91
CA ASP A 120 -19.88 6.35 2.82
C ASP A 120 -20.66 5.01 2.85
N THR A 121 -21.95 5.01 2.48
CA THR A 121 -22.74 3.79 2.37
C THR A 121 -22.67 3.16 0.98
N THR A 122 -22.15 3.88 -0.01
CA THR A 122 -21.96 3.43 -1.40
C THR A 122 -20.84 4.24 -2.08
N ASP A 123 -20.10 3.59 -2.98
CA ASP A 123 -19.08 4.22 -3.83
C ASP A 123 -19.70 5.07 -4.96
N TYR A 124 -20.99 4.89 -5.24
CA TYR A 124 -21.64 5.35 -6.46
C TYR A 124 -22.73 6.40 -6.19
N LEU A 125 -22.72 7.47 -7.00
CA LEU A 125 -23.76 8.50 -7.00
C LEU A 125 -24.19 8.85 -8.44
N TRP A 126 -25.48 8.72 -8.74
CA TRP A 126 -26.06 9.15 -10.02
C TRP A 126 -26.53 10.60 -9.96
N TYR A 127 -25.99 11.44 -10.85
CA TYR A 127 -26.53 12.77 -11.16
C TYR A 127 -27.45 12.67 -12.37
N THR A 128 -28.67 13.15 -12.22
CA THR A 128 -29.66 13.16 -13.30
C THR A 128 -30.17 14.58 -13.51
N THR A 129 -30.17 15.05 -14.76
CA THR A 129 -30.72 16.36 -15.13
C THR A 129 -31.44 16.29 -16.47
N ARG A 130 -32.28 17.29 -16.75
CA ARG A 130 -33.00 17.43 -18.03
C ARG A 130 -32.47 18.65 -18.76
N LEU A 131 -32.13 18.49 -20.03
CA LEU A 131 -31.80 19.61 -20.91
C LEU A 131 -32.97 19.88 -21.85
N VAL A 132 -33.41 21.14 -21.88
CA VAL A 132 -34.41 21.62 -22.83
C VAL A 132 -33.68 22.39 -23.91
N VAL A 133 -33.74 21.91 -25.16
CA VAL A 133 -33.21 22.61 -26.34
C VAL A 133 -34.39 23.17 -27.13
N ILE A 134 -34.28 24.38 -27.69
CA ILE A 134 -35.38 25.29 -28.07
C ILE A 134 -36.32 24.77 -29.21
N GLN A 135 -36.23 23.50 -29.58
CA GLN A 135 -37.21 22.83 -30.44
C GLN A 135 -37.49 21.35 -30.09
N TYR A 136 -36.80 20.76 -29.10
CA TYR A 136 -36.97 19.36 -28.68
C TYR A 136 -36.67 19.20 -27.17
N ILE A 137 -37.51 18.46 -26.47
CA ILE A 137 -37.17 17.96 -25.13
C ILE A 137 -36.19 16.80 -25.35
N LEU A 138 -34.96 16.92 -24.85
CA LEU A 138 -34.02 15.80 -24.83
C LEU A 138 -34.31 14.91 -23.63
N ASP A 139 -33.97 13.62 -23.76
CA ASP A 139 -34.04 12.65 -22.68
C ASP A 139 -33.16 13.07 -21.49
N ASN A 140 -33.42 12.49 -20.31
CA ASN A 140 -32.62 12.71 -19.12
C ASN A 140 -31.13 12.43 -19.42
N ILE A 141 -30.25 13.32 -18.95
CA ILE A 141 -28.80 13.08 -18.95
C ILE A 141 -28.42 12.51 -17.60
N PHE A 142 -27.64 11.43 -17.63
CA PHE A 142 -27.15 10.72 -16.46
C PHE A 142 -25.63 10.79 -16.38
N LEU A 143 -25.11 11.06 -15.19
CA LEU A 143 -23.69 11.02 -14.88
C LEU A 143 -23.48 10.17 -13.62
N LEU A 144 -22.75 9.06 -13.75
CA LEU A 144 -22.32 8.24 -12.62
C LEU A 144 -20.97 8.74 -12.11
N VAL A 145 -20.91 9.07 -10.83
CA VAL A 145 -19.65 9.42 -10.16
C VAL A 145 -19.30 8.29 -9.20
N LYS A 146 -18.05 7.81 -9.28
CA LYS A 146 -17.47 6.83 -8.35
C LYS A 146 -16.40 7.52 -7.48
N ALA A 147 -16.47 7.33 -6.17
CA ALA A 147 -15.47 7.80 -5.21
C ALA A 147 -14.28 6.84 -5.09
#